data_AF-A0A622YB23-F1
#
_entry.id   AF-A0A622YB23-F1
#
_cell.length_a   1.000
_cell.length_b   1.000
_cell.length_c   1.000
_cell.angle_alpha   90.00
_cell.angle_beta   90.00
_cell.angle_gamma   90.00
#
_symmetry.space_group_name_H-M   'P 1'
#
loop_
_entity.id
_entity.type
_entity.pdbx_description
1 polymer ?
#
loop_
_entity_poly.entity_id
_entity_poly.type
_entity_poly.pdbx_seq_one_letter_code
_entity_poly.pdbx_strand_id
1 'polypeptide(L)'
;MATRRQPLIPGWLIPGLCAAALMITVSLAAFLALWLNAPSGAWSTIWRDSYLWHVVRFSFWQAFLSAVLSVVPAVFLARALYRRRFPGRLALLRLCAMTLILPVLVAVFGILSVYGRQGWLASLWQMLGLQWTFSPYGLQGILLAHVFFNLPMASRLLLQSLESIPGEQRQLAAQLGMRGWH
;
A
#
# COMPACT_ATOMS: atom_id res chain seq x y z
N MET A 1 -1.64 49.81 26.40
CA MET A 1 -1.20 48.69 27.25
C MET A 1 -0.73 47.57 26.33
N ALA A 2 0.59 47.49 26.11
CA ALA A 2 1.20 46.68 25.06
C ALA A 2 1.50 45.24 25.53
N THR A 3 0.78 44.30 24.94
CA THR A 3 1.26 43.02 24.37
C THR A 3 2.50 42.37 25.02
N ARG A 4 2.27 41.37 25.90
CA ARG A 4 3.28 40.37 26.25
C ARG A 4 3.67 39.58 24.99
N ARG A 5 4.95 39.66 24.61
CA ARG A 5 5.54 38.81 23.57
C ARG A 5 5.63 37.37 24.11
N GLN A 6 4.78 36.48 23.62
CA GLN A 6 4.90 35.06 23.91
C GLN A 6 6.07 34.47 23.09
N PRO A 7 6.97 33.67 23.69
CA PRO A 7 8.04 33.02 22.95
C PRO A 7 7.44 32.02 21.95
N LEU A 8 7.93 32.05 20.71
CA LEU A 8 7.47 31.22 19.59
C LEU A 8 7.74 29.71 19.79
N ILE A 9 8.54 29.33 20.80
CA ILE A 9 8.83 27.94 21.14
C ILE A 9 8.60 27.75 22.65
N PRO A 10 7.54 27.04 23.07
CA PRO A 10 7.34 26.74 24.47
C PRO A 10 8.47 25.83 24.98
N GLY A 11 9.13 26.21 26.09
CA GLY A 11 10.29 25.51 26.66
C GLY A 11 10.05 24.02 27.01
N TRP A 12 8.80 23.58 27.05
CA TRP A 12 8.41 22.18 27.23
C TRP A 12 8.69 21.30 25.99
N LEU A 13 8.98 21.89 24.83
CA LEU A 13 9.38 21.15 23.61
C LEU A 13 10.87 20.78 23.58
N ILE A 14 11.69 21.42 24.40
CA ILE A 14 13.14 21.17 24.50
C ILE A 14 13.47 19.69 24.73
N PRO A 15 12.86 18.97 25.71
CA PRO A 15 13.17 17.56 25.91
C PRO A 15 12.81 16.69 24.71
N GLY A 16 11.70 16.98 24.01
CA GLY A 16 11.30 16.27 22.80
C GLY A 16 12.28 16.50 21.64
N LEU A 17 12.76 17.74 21.49
CA LEU A 17 13.73 18.10 20.48
C LEU A 17 15.10 17.46 20.74
N CYS A 18 15.53 17.40 22.01
CA CYS A 18 16.73 16.67 22.42
C CYS A 18 16.63 15.17 22.13
N ALA A 19 15.49 14.54 22.45
CA ALA A 19 15.27 13.12 22.17
C ALA A 19 15.30 12.82 20.66
N ALA A 20 14.62 13.64 19.85
CA ALA A 20 14.64 13.51 18.40
C ALA A 20 16.05 13.71 17.83
N ALA A 21 16.78 14.74 18.29
CA ALA A 21 18.15 14.99 17.89
C ALA A 21 19.06 13.80 18.22
N LEU A 22 18.91 13.21 19.41
CA LEU A 22 19.68 12.03 19.82
C LEU A 22 19.36 10.81 18.92
N MET A 23 18.08 10.52 18.64
CA MET A 23 17.72 9.41 17.75
C MET A 23 18.29 9.60 16.33
N ILE A 24 18.21 10.81 15.79
CA ILE A 24 18.78 11.15 14.47
C ILE A 24 20.29 10.99 14.49
N THR A 25 20.97 11.49 15.51
CA THR A 25 22.43 11.41 15.65
C THR A 25 22.91 9.97 15.73
N VAL A 26 22.24 9.13 16.54
CA VAL A 26 22.57 7.70 16.66
C VAL A 26 22.37 6.98 15.33
N SER A 27 21.26 7.26 14.63
CA SER A 27 20.96 6.64 13.33
C SER A 27 22.01 7.03 12.28
N LEU A 28 22.35 8.33 12.19
CA LEU A 28 23.36 8.83 11.27
C LEU A 28 24.76 8.30 11.60
N ALA A 29 25.11 8.21 12.90
CA ALA A 29 26.38 7.65 13.33
C ALA A 29 26.51 6.17 12.95
N ALA A 30 25.43 5.38 13.06
CA ALA A 30 25.42 3.98 12.63
C ALA A 30 25.61 3.85 11.10
N PHE A 31 24.91 4.67 10.32
CA PHE A 31 25.09 4.72 8.86
C PHE A 31 26.51 5.15 8.47
N LEU A 32 27.06 6.15 9.16
CA LEU A 32 28.42 6.63 8.91
C LEU A 32 29.47 5.57 9.28
N ALA A 33 29.30 4.88 10.40
CA ALA A 33 30.17 3.78 10.81
C ALA A 33 30.15 2.65 9.76
N LEU A 34 28.97 2.29 9.24
CA LEU A 34 28.85 1.31 8.15
C LEU A 34 29.56 1.79 6.88
N TRP A 35 29.42 3.08 6.54
CA TRP A 35 30.05 3.68 5.37
C TRP A 35 31.58 3.69 5.46
N LEU A 36 32.12 4.08 6.61
CA LEU A 36 33.57 4.17 6.83
C LEU A 36 34.23 2.78 6.88
N ASN A 37 33.51 1.75 7.31
CA ASN A 37 33.99 0.36 7.34
C ASN A 37 33.70 -0.41 6.04
N ALA A 38 33.13 0.24 5.02
CA ALA A 38 32.86 -0.42 3.74
C ALA A 38 34.18 -0.75 3.02
N PRO A 39 34.37 -1.99 2.52
CA PRO A 39 35.58 -2.37 1.80
C PRO A 39 35.86 -1.46 0.60
N SER A 40 37.09 -0.97 0.48
CA SER A 40 37.59 -0.15 -0.63
C SER A 40 37.56 -0.96 -1.94
N GLY A 41 36.44 -0.89 -2.66
CA GLY A 41 36.17 -1.68 -3.87
C GLY A 41 34.74 -2.18 -4.00
N ALA A 42 33.92 -2.07 -2.94
CA ALA A 42 32.54 -2.55 -2.93
C ALA A 42 31.64 -1.95 -4.04
N TRP A 43 31.92 -0.72 -4.49
CA TRP A 43 31.12 -0.05 -5.52
C TRP A 43 31.17 -0.74 -6.87
N SER A 44 32.36 -1.19 -7.29
CA SER A 44 32.53 -1.84 -8.60
C SER A 44 31.98 -3.26 -8.59
N THR A 45 32.04 -3.95 -7.44
CA THR A 45 31.47 -5.29 -7.28
C THR A 45 29.95 -5.25 -7.25
N ILE A 46 29.34 -4.31 -6.50
CA ILE A 46 27.87 -4.11 -6.50
C ILE A 46 27.36 -3.77 -7.91
N TRP A 47 28.06 -2.89 -8.63
CA TRP A 47 27.63 -2.48 -9.97
C TRP A 47 27.70 -3.60 -11.00
N ARG A 48 28.64 -4.54 -10.83
CA ARG A 48 28.84 -5.70 -11.71
C ARG A 48 28.09 -6.94 -11.25
N ASP A 49 27.42 -6.89 -10.11
CA ASP A 49 26.68 -8.02 -9.58
C ASP A 49 25.36 -8.22 -10.33
N SER A 50 25.37 -9.20 -11.23
CA SER A 50 24.20 -9.60 -12.02
C SER A 50 23.03 -10.06 -11.15
N TYR A 51 23.30 -10.68 -9.99
CA TYR A 51 22.27 -11.13 -9.08
C TYR A 51 21.55 -9.94 -8.44
N LEU A 52 22.28 -8.92 -7.97
CA LEU A 52 21.67 -7.72 -7.40
C LEU A 52 20.80 -6.99 -8.44
N TRP A 53 21.30 -6.80 -9.65
CA TRP A 53 20.50 -6.19 -10.73
C TRP A 53 19.27 -7.02 -11.11
N HIS A 54 19.37 -8.35 -11.07
CA HIS A 54 18.22 -9.23 -11.27
C HIS A 54 17.16 -9.04 -10.18
N VAL A 55 17.57 -9.04 -8.91
CA VAL A 55 16.66 -8.83 -7.77
C VAL A 55 16.02 -7.45 -7.83
N VAL A 56 16.80 -6.39 -8.09
CA VAL A 56 16.28 -5.02 -8.23
C VAL A 56 15.26 -4.94 -9.36
N ARG A 57 15.58 -5.45 -10.55
CA ARG A 57 14.66 -5.46 -11.69
C ARG A 57 13.40 -6.26 -11.40
N PHE A 58 13.54 -7.41 -10.75
CA PHE A 58 12.42 -8.24 -10.32
C PHE A 58 11.52 -7.49 -9.33
N SER A 59 12.08 -6.85 -8.31
CA SER A 59 11.34 -6.06 -7.32
C SER A 59 10.62 -4.88 -7.96
N PHE A 60 11.26 -4.13 -8.86
CA PHE A 60 10.61 -3.04 -9.58
C PHE A 60 9.46 -3.55 -10.46
N TRP A 61 9.68 -4.64 -11.20
CA TRP A 61 8.65 -5.24 -12.04
C TRP A 61 7.47 -5.76 -11.22
N GLN A 62 7.75 -6.45 -10.12
CA GLN A 62 6.75 -6.95 -9.19
C GLN A 62 5.97 -5.82 -8.51
N ALA A 63 6.64 -4.75 -8.11
CA ALA A 63 6.00 -3.58 -7.49
C ALA A 63 5.11 -2.84 -8.51
N PHE A 64 5.60 -2.64 -9.74
CA PHE A 64 4.82 -2.03 -10.82
C PHE A 64 3.56 -2.84 -11.13
N LEU A 65 3.71 -4.15 -11.34
CA LEU A 65 2.59 -5.03 -11.65
C LEU A 65 1.60 -5.11 -10.48
N SER A 66 2.10 -5.16 -9.24
CA SER A 66 1.27 -5.09 -8.05
C SER A 66 0.48 -3.78 -7.96
N ALA A 67 1.13 -2.64 -8.22
CA ALA A 67 0.48 -1.34 -8.19
C ALA A 67 -0.62 -1.25 -9.24
N VAL A 68 -0.36 -1.66 -10.49
CA VAL A 68 -1.36 -1.67 -11.56
C VAL A 68 -2.53 -2.58 -11.20
N LEU A 69 -2.27 -3.83 -10.82
CA LEU A 69 -3.31 -4.81 -10.49
C LEU A 69 -4.13 -4.43 -9.26
N SER A 70 -3.58 -3.63 -8.34
CA SER A 70 -4.30 -3.19 -7.15
C SER A 70 -5.08 -1.89 -7.39
N VAL A 71 -4.45 -0.90 -8.05
CA VAL A 71 -4.99 0.45 -8.20
C VAL A 71 -6.09 0.51 -9.26
N VAL A 72 -5.93 -0.18 -10.40
CA VAL A 72 -6.93 -0.18 -11.47
C VAL A 72 -8.31 -0.62 -10.96
N PRO A 73 -8.48 -1.81 -10.34
CA PRO A 73 -9.76 -2.21 -9.77
C PRO A 73 -10.17 -1.35 -8.57
N ALA A 74 -9.22 -0.83 -7.79
CA ALA A 74 -9.53 0.08 -6.69
C ALA A 74 -10.18 1.39 -7.16
N VAL A 75 -9.77 1.95 -8.31
CA VAL A 75 -10.41 3.13 -8.92
C VAL A 75 -11.87 2.83 -9.26
N PHE A 76 -12.14 1.68 -9.88
CA PHE A 76 -13.51 1.28 -10.20
C PHE A 76 -14.35 1.08 -8.94
N LEU A 77 -13.80 0.40 -7.93
CA LEU A 77 -14.47 0.14 -6.67
C LEU A 77 -14.75 1.43 -5.89
N ALA A 78 -13.75 2.31 -5.75
CA ALA A 78 -13.89 3.61 -5.09
C ALA A 78 -14.95 4.47 -5.78
N ARG A 79 -14.92 4.52 -7.13
CA ARG A 79 -15.94 5.25 -7.91
C ARG A 79 -17.34 4.67 -7.72
N ALA A 80 -17.48 3.34 -7.67
CA ALA A 80 -18.75 2.68 -7.41
C ALA A 80 -19.28 2.99 -5.99
N LEU A 81 -18.41 2.91 -4.97
CA LEU A 81 -18.72 3.21 -3.56
C LEU A 81 -19.04 4.68 -3.32
N TYR A 82 -18.45 5.57 -4.12
CA TYR A 82 -18.72 7.00 -4.10
C TYR A 82 -20.08 7.34 -4.72
N ARG A 83 -20.40 6.75 -5.88
CA ARG A 83 -21.64 7.08 -6.62
C ARG A 83 -22.90 6.39 -6.10
N ARG A 84 -22.81 5.18 -5.54
CA ARG A 84 -23.98 4.42 -5.11
C ARG A 84 -24.01 4.19 -3.60
N ARG A 85 -25.17 4.46 -2.99
CA ARG A 85 -25.51 4.04 -1.62
C ARG A 85 -26.35 2.76 -1.70
N PHE A 86 -25.84 1.66 -1.14
CA PHE A 86 -26.52 0.35 -1.12
C PHE A 86 -26.37 -0.29 0.26
N PRO A 87 -27.28 -1.21 0.66
CA PRO A 87 -27.36 -1.70 2.04
C PRO A 87 -26.12 -2.47 2.55
N GLY A 88 -25.22 -2.91 1.67
CA GLY A 88 -23.95 -3.57 2.04
C GLY A 88 -22.70 -2.66 2.08
N ARG A 89 -22.83 -1.36 1.77
CA ARG A 89 -21.69 -0.44 1.61
C ARG A 89 -20.82 -0.38 2.86
N LEU A 90 -21.43 -0.29 4.04
CA LEU A 90 -20.70 -0.20 5.30
C LEU A 90 -19.92 -1.48 5.61
N ALA A 91 -20.50 -2.65 5.32
CA ALA A 91 -19.82 -3.93 5.50
C ALA A 91 -18.58 -4.04 4.61
N LEU A 92 -18.66 -3.64 3.34
CA LEU A 92 -17.51 -3.61 2.44
C LEU A 92 -16.42 -2.65 2.92
N LEU A 93 -16.79 -1.45 3.38
CA LEU A 93 -15.82 -0.50 3.94
C LEU A 93 -15.14 -1.04 5.21
N ARG A 94 -15.89 -1.76 6.06
CA ARG A 94 -15.34 -2.44 7.25
C ARG A 94 -14.40 -3.56 6.85
N LEU A 95 -14.78 -4.42 5.91
CA LEU A 95 -13.90 -5.47 5.37
C LEU A 95 -12.60 -4.87 4.82
N CYS A 96 -12.68 -3.78 4.05
CA CYS A 96 -11.51 -3.09 3.56
C CYS A 96 -10.62 -2.60 4.72
N ALA A 97 -11.20 -2.02 5.76
CA ALA A 97 -10.45 -1.60 6.94
C ALA A 97 -9.82 -2.79 7.71
N MET A 98 -10.51 -3.93 7.77
CA MET A 98 -9.99 -5.13 8.44
C MET A 98 -8.73 -5.66 7.76
N THR A 99 -8.65 -5.62 6.44
CA THR A 99 -7.43 -6.06 5.72
C THR A 99 -6.18 -5.25 6.09
N LEU A 100 -6.33 -3.99 6.51
CA LEU A 100 -5.21 -3.13 6.92
C LEU A 100 -4.64 -3.50 8.29
N ILE A 101 -5.45 -4.13 9.14
CA ILE A 101 -5.10 -4.46 10.53
C ILE A 101 -4.75 -5.96 10.66
N LEU A 102 -5.13 -6.76 9.66
CA LEU A 102 -4.92 -8.19 9.64
C LEU A 102 -3.42 -8.53 9.71
N PRO A 103 -2.99 -9.40 10.64
CA PRO A 103 -1.61 -9.87 10.65
C PRO A 103 -1.25 -10.54 9.32
N VAL A 104 -0.07 -10.22 8.79
CA VAL A 104 0.38 -10.70 7.47
C VAL A 104 0.34 -12.23 7.36
N LEU A 105 0.76 -12.94 8.41
CA LEU A 105 0.73 -14.40 8.45
C LEU A 105 -0.69 -14.96 8.32
N VAL A 106 -1.68 -14.35 8.97
CA VAL A 106 -3.09 -14.78 8.88
C VAL A 106 -3.60 -14.63 7.45
N ALA A 107 -3.24 -13.54 6.77
CA ALA A 107 -3.60 -13.36 5.37
C ALA A 107 -2.93 -14.40 4.47
N VAL A 108 -1.65 -14.69 4.67
CA VAL A 108 -0.91 -15.70 3.90
C VAL A 108 -1.54 -17.08 4.08
N PHE A 109 -1.84 -17.49 5.32
CA PHE A 109 -2.54 -18.74 5.58
C PHE A 109 -3.93 -18.76 4.94
N GLY A 110 -4.71 -17.67 5.05
CA GLY A 110 -6.01 -17.57 4.38
C GLY A 110 -5.91 -17.72 2.86
N ILE A 111 -4.95 -17.05 2.24
CA ILE A 111 -4.69 -17.17 0.79
C ILE A 111 -4.30 -18.61 0.43
N LEU A 112 -3.42 -19.25 1.21
CA LEU A 112 -3.04 -20.65 0.98
C LEU A 112 -4.21 -21.61 1.17
N SER A 113 -5.08 -21.39 2.16
CA SER A 113 -6.29 -22.20 2.38
C SER A 113 -7.30 -22.07 1.24
N VAL A 114 -7.35 -20.93 0.55
CA VAL A 114 -8.27 -20.71 -0.56
C VAL A 114 -7.64 -21.14 -1.90
N TYR A 115 -6.45 -20.65 -2.20
CA TYR A 115 -5.77 -20.75 -3.51
C TYR A 115 -4.63 -21.79 -3.55
N GLY A 116 -4.28 -22.40 -2.42
CA GLY A 116 -3.25 -23.45 -2.37
C GLY A 116 -3.67 -24.72 -3.11
N ARG A 117 -2.69 -25.61 -3.32
CA ARG A 117 -2.90 -26.88 -4.05
C ARG A 117 -3.95 -27.81 -3.41
N GLN A 118 -4.15 -27.70 -2.09
CA GLN A 118 -5.18 -28.41 -1.34
C GLN A 118 -6.24 -27.43 -0.78
N GLY A 119 -6.35 -26.24 -1.37
CA GLY A 119 -7.30 -25.23 -0.92
C GLY A 119 -8.73 -25.50 -1.39
N TRP A 120 -9.66 -24.72 -0.88
CA TRP A 120 -11.08 -24.86 -1.22
C TRP A 120 -11.37 -24.72 -2.72
N LEU A 121 -10.70 -23.80 -3.43
CA LEU A 121 -10.87 -23.70 -4.89
C LEU A 121 -10.36 -24.95 -5.61
N ALA A 122 -9.23 -25.51 -5.19
CA ALA A 122 -8.70 -26.73 -5.79
C ALA A 122 -9.67 -27.90 -5.62
N SER A 123 -10.28 -28.06 -4.44
CA SER A 123 -11.30 -29.09 -4.21
C SER A 123 -12.55 -28.91 -5.08
N LEU A 124 -13.01 -27.67 -5.27
CA LEU A 124 -14.15 -27.38 -6.15
C LEU A 124 -13.83 -27.69 -7.62
N TRP A 125 -12.62 -27.35 -8.07
CA TRP A 125 -12.18 -27.66 -9.44
C TRP A 125 -12.08 -29.17 -9.67
N GLN A 126 -11.60 -29.93 -8.68
CA GLN A 126 -11.57 -31.40 -8.74
C GLN A 126 -12.98 -32.00 -8.80
N MET A 127 -13.94 -31.45 -8.05
CA MET A 127 -15.35 -31.87 -8.15
C MET A 127 -15.94 -31.60 -9.53
N LEU A 128 -15.47 -30.56 -10.23
CA LEU A 128 -15.85 -30.24 -11.61
C LEU A 128 -15.06 -31.03 -12.66
N GLY A 129 -14.17 -31.94 -12.25
CA GLY A 129 -13.34 -32.76 -13.15
C GLY A 129 -12.21 -31.98 -13.85
N LEU A 130 -11.90 -30.76 -13.41
CA LEU A 130 -10.88 -29.91 -14.00
C LEU A 130 -9.58 -29.94 -13.16
N GLN A 131 -8.43 -29.97 -13.82
CA GLN A 131 -7.14 -29.94 -13.12
C GLN A 131 -6.79 -28.54 -12.63
N TRP A 132 -6.56 -28.41 -11.33
CA TRP A 132 -6.12 -27.16 -10.71
C TRP A 132 -4.60 -27.00 -10.85
N THR A 133 -4.17 -26.05 -11.70
CA THR A 133 -2.74 -25.78 -11.97
C THR A 133 -2.22 -24.53 -11.26
N PHE A 134 -3.09 -23.76 -10.60
CA PHE A 134 -2.68 -22.54 -9.91
C PHE A 134 -1.85 -22.87 -8.68
N SER A 135 -0.66 -22.26 -8.62
CA SER A 135 0.30 -22.44 -7.56
C SER A 135 0.65 -21.07 -6.98
N PRO A 136 0.29 -20.79 -5.71
CA PRO A 136 0.66 -19.54 -5.06
C PRO A 136 2.17 -19.45 -4.73
N TYR A 137 2.97 -20.41 -5.19
CA TYR A 137 4.42 -20.36 -5.07
C TYR A 137 5.02 -19.55 -6.23
N GLY A 138 5.68 -18.43 -5.91
CA GLY A 138 6.33 -17.53 -6.86
C GLY A 138 5.61 -16.19 -7.06
N LEU A 139 5.84 -15.55 -8.21
CA LEU A 139 5.36 -14.18 -8.48
C LEU A 139 3.82 -14.06 -8.39
N GLN A 140 3.06 -15.08 -8.79
CA GLN A 140 1.60 -15.04 -8.74
C GLN A 140 1.06 -14.93 -7.31
N GLY A 141 1.61 -15.70 -6.37
CA GLY A 141 1.21 -15.61 -4.96
C GLY A 141 1.63 -14.30 -4.31
N ILE A 142 2.83 -13.80 -4.66
CA ILE A 142 3.29 -12.48 -4.22
C ILE A 142 2.30 -11.40 -4.69
N LEU A 143 1.95 -11.38 -5.98
CA LEU A 143 1.00 -10.41 -6.51
C LEU A 143 -0.38 -10.54 -5.88
N LEU A 144 -0.88 -11.77 -5.70
CA LEU A 144 -2.18 -12.01 -5.09
C LEU A 144 -2.24 -11.45 -3.66
N ALA A 145 -1.21 -11.72 -2.86
CA ALA A 145 -1.10 -11.19 -1.50
C ALA A 145 -1.04 -9.66 -1.50
N HIS A 146 -0.21 -9.07 -2.37
CA HIS A 146 -0.15 -7.61 -2.46
C HIS A 146 -1.48 -7.00 -2.92
N VAL A 147 -2.17 -7.58 -3.91
CA VAL A 147 -3.49 -7.09 -4.34
C VAL A 147 -4.50 -7.19 -3.19
N PHE A 148 -4.49 -8.29 -2.43
CA PHE A 148 -5.36 -8.46 -1.28
C PHE A 148 -5.21 -7.35 -0.22
N PHE A 149 -3.98 -6.89 0.03
CA PHE A 149 -3.72 -5.78 0.97
C PHE A 149 -3.86 -4.39 0.35
N ASN A 150 -3.34 -4.20 -0.87
CA ASN A 150 -3.21 -2.88 -1.48
C ASN A 150 -4.51 -2.41 -2.14
N LEU A 151 -5.33 -3.31 -2.69
CA LEU A 151 -6.59 -2.92 -3.33
C LEU A 151 -7.55 -2.28 -2.33
N PRO A 152 -7.82 -2.86 -1.14
CA PRO A 152 -8.69 -2.22 -0.15
C PRO A 152 -8.13 -0.90 0.38
N MET A 153 -6.81 -0.84 0.62
CA MET A 153 -6.10 0.38 1.01
C MET A 153 -6.29 1.48 -0.03
N ALA A 154 -5.96 1.20 -1.28
CA ALA A 154 -6.07 2.14 -2.40
C ALA A 154 -7.52 2.57 -2.61
N SER A 155 -8.48 1.65 -2.52
CA SER A 155 -9.91 1.95 -2.68
C SER A 155 -10.38 2.95 -1.62
N ARG A 156 -9.90 2.82 -0.37
CA ARG A 156 -10.25 3.71 0.73
C ARG A 156 -9.63 5.09 0.56
N LEU A 157 -8.35 5.16 0.18
CA LEU A 157 -7.66 6.41 -0.10
C LEU A 157 -8.32 7.16 -1.26
N LEU A 158 -8.63 6.46 -2.36
CA LEU A 158 -9.30 7.04 -3.52
C LEU A 158 -10.72 7.50 -3.19
N LEU A 159 -11.47 6.73 -2.39
CA LEU A 159 -12.80 7.14 -1.93
C LEU A 159 -12.72 8.40 -1.07
N GLN A 160 -11.76 8.49 -0.14
CA GLN A 160 -11.54 9.68 0.67
C GLN A 160 -11.21 10.90 -0.19
N SER A 161 -10.35 10.74 -1.20
CA SER A 161 -10.03 11.82 -2.16
C SER A 161 -11.26 12.27 -2.96
N LEU A 162 -12.15 11.34 -3.35
CA LEU A 162 -13.40 11.68 -4.03
C LEU A 162 -14.40 12.39 -3.10
N GLU A 163 -14.50 11.95 -1.85
CA GLU A 163 -15.38 12.55 -0.83
C GLU A 163 -14.89 13.93 -0.39
N SER A 164 -13.58 14.22 -0.48
CA SER A 164 -13.01 15.54 -0.15
C SER A 164 -13.30 16.63 -1.20
N ILE A 165 -13.80 16.28 -2.38
CA ILE A 165 -14.13 17.27 -3.43
C ILE A 165 -15.43 18.01 -3.03
N PRO A 166 -15.40 19.34 -2.85
CA PRO A 166 -16.58 20.11 -2.48
C PRO A 166 -17.75 19.96 -3.45
N GLY A 167 -18.97 20.15 -2.96
CA GLY A 167 -20.18 20.04 -3.79
C GLY A 167 -20.26 21.15 -4.84
N GLU A 168 -19.77 22.34 -4.50
CA GLU A 168 -19.81 23.55 -5.33
C GLU A 168 -18.99 23.37 -6.61
N GLN A 169 -17.80 22.76 -6.50
CA GLN A 169 -16.96 22.46 -7.66
C GLN A 169 -17.67 21.52 -8.65
N ARG A 170 -18.46 20.57 -8.14
CA ARG A 170 -19.26 19.66 -8.97
C ARG A 170 -20.45 20.37 -9.63
N GLN A 171 -21.09 21.30 -8.92
CA GLN A 171 -22.18 22.12 -9.47
C GLN A 171 -21.67 23.04 -10.59
N LEU A 172 -20.53 23.70 -10.39
CA LEU A 172 -19.87 24.52 -11.40
C LEU A 172 -19.49 23.71 -12.65
N ALA A 173 -18.89 22.53 -12.46
CA ALA A 173 -18.58 21.63 -13.58
C ALA A 173 -19.86 21.23 -14.36
N ALA A 174 -20.96 20.95 -13.66
CA ALA A 174 -22.24 20.64 -14.29
C ALA A 174 -22.84 21.83 -15.06
N GLN A 175 -22.67 23.05 -14.56
CA GLN A 175 -23.10 24.28 -15.25
C GLN A 175 -22.28 24.55 -16.52
N LEU A 176 -20.99 24.21 -16.52
CA LEU A 176 -20.10 24.30 -17.69
C LEU A 176 -20.31 23.15 -18.70
N GLY A 177 -21.34 22.32 -18.51
CA GLY A 177 -21.61 21.17 -19.39
C GLY A 177 -20.64 20.00 -19.21
N MET A 178 -19.72 20.05 -18.24
CA MET A 178 -18.80 18.95 -17.93
C MET A 178 -19.51 17.87 -17.11
N ARG A 179 -20.41 17.14 -17.76
CA ARG A 179 -21.07 15.97 -17.18
C ARG A 179 -20.09 14.79 -17.28
N GLY A 180 -19.49 14.40 -16.15
CA GLY A 180 -18.39 13.41 -16.18
C GLY A 180 -18.82 12.06 -16.79
N TRP A 181 -18.01 11.48 -17.69
CA TRP A 181 -18.31 10.30 -18.52
C TRP A 181 -19.82 10.04 -18.75
N HIS A 182 -20.44 11.05 -19.35
CA HIS A 182 -21.39 10.99 -20.45
C HIS A 182 -21.24 12.28 -21.25
#